data_AF-A0A2E7WXW4-F1
#
_entry.id   AF-A0A2E7WXW4-F1
#
_cell.length_a   1.000
_cell.length_b   1.000
_cell.length_c   1.000
_cell.angle_alpha   90.00
_cell.angle_beta   90.00
_cell.angle_gamma   90.00
#
_symmetry.space_group_name_H-M   'P 1'
#
loop_
_entity.id
_entity.type
_entity.pdbx_description
1 polymer ?
#
loop_
_entity_poly.entity_id
_entity_poly.type
_entity_poly.pdbx_seq_one_letter_code
_entity_poly.pdbx_strand_id
1 'polypeptide(L)'
;MVSRVLLVRGGRLGENSGLGRAHQSIESLLERALVPQWTKVGTIEHDQVTGLIQRALRRWYYHPRSVAKISESTPADLIHITDQEQAHLVPKSCAVPVVVTVHDLFHISPRKIIGGDVTVSVG
;
A
#
# COMPACT_ATOMS: atom_id res chain seq x y z
N MET A 1 0.96 3.29 -26.18
CA MET A 1 1.26 4.34 -25.17
C MET A 1 1.76 3.63 -23.93
N VAL A 2 2.78 4.15 -23.25
CA VAL A 2 3.31 3.54 -22.01
C VAL A 2 2.58 4.17 -20.82
N SER A 3 1.97 3.34 -19.99
CA SER A 3 1.26 3.75 -18.79
C SER A 3 2.21 3.98 -17.62
N ARG A 4 1.87 4.93 -16.77
CA ARG A 4 2.70 5.44 -15.69
C ARG A 4 2.06 5.14 -14.34
N VAL A 5 2.79 4.49 -13.45
CA VAL A 5 2.32 4.18 -12.09
C VAL A 5 3.08 4.99 -11.04
N LEU A 6 2.34 5.54 -10.08
CA LEU A 6 2.87 6.14 -8.87
C LEU A 6 2.71 5.15 -7.72
N LEU A 7 3.82 4.71 -7.13
CA LEU A 7 3.77 3.83 -5.98
C LEU A 7 3.57 4.66 -4.70
N VAL A 8 2.69 4.19 -3.83
CA VAL A 8 2.42 4.80 -2.53
C VAL A 8 2.55 3.74 -1.44
N ARG A 9 3.20 4.12 -0.35
CA ARG A 9 3.32 3.33 0.88
C ARG A 9 3.46 4.28 2.07
N GLY A 10 3.25 3.75 3.27
CA GLY A 10 3.42 4.50 4.51
C GLY A 10 4.89 4.67 4.89
N GLY A 11 5.25 4.16 6.07
CA GLY A 11 6.63 4.20 6.54
C GLY A 11 7.58 3.41 5.63
N ARG A 12 8.81 3.91 5.45
CA ARG A 12 9.89 3.17 4.79
C ARG A 12 10.34 1.99 5.65
N LEU A 13 9.65 0.87 5.49
CA LEU A 13 10.02 -0.45 6.01
C LEU A 13 11.17 -1.03 5.19
N GLY A 14 12.14 -1.65 5.86
CA GLY A 14 13.24 -2.35 5.20
C GLY A 14 12.80 -3.66 4.54
N GLU A 15 13.62 -4.15 3.61
CA GLU A 15 13.41 -5.41 2.86
C GLU A 15 13.33 -6.66 3.75
N ASN A 16 13.81 -6.55 4.99
CA ASN A 16 13.74 -7.61 5.98
C ASN A 16 12.30 -7.83 6.49
N SER A 17 11.39 -6.89 6.25
CA SER A 17 9.96 -7.02 6.57
C SER A 17 9.17 -7.60 5.39
N GLY A 18 8.08 -8.33 5.66
CA GLY A 18 7.21 -8.89 4.62
C GLY A 18 6.66 -7.83 3.67
N LEU A 19 6.05 -6.77 4.22
CA LEU A 19 5.51 -5.65 3.45
C LEU A 19 6.59 -4.86 2.70
N GLY A 20 7.76 -4.65 3.32
CA GLY A 20 8.88 -3.98 2.67
C GLY A 20 9.45 -4.78 1.49
N ARG A 21 9.58 -6.10 1.64
CA ARG A 21 10.01 -7.00 0.55
C ARG A 21 9.02 -7.00 -0.61
N ALA A 22 7.72 -7.06 -0.31
CA ALA A 22 6.68 -7.04 -1.34
C ALA A 22 6.72 -5.73 -2.14
N HIS A 23 6.86 -4.60 -1.46
CA HIS A 23 7.05 -3.30 -2.11
C HIS A 23 8.29 -3.27 -3.01
N GLN A 24 9.46 -3.67 -2.47
CA GLN A 24 10.73 -3.68 -3.22
C GLN A 24 10.65 -4.58 -4.47
N SER A 25 9.90 -5.69 -4.39
CA SER A 25 9.71 -6.57 -5.54
C SER A 25 8.92 -5.89 -6.66
N ILE A 26 7.84 -5.18 -6.32
CA ILE A 26 7.06 -4.38 -7.29
C ILE A 26 7.93 -3.29 -7.90
N GLU A 27 8.68 -2.59 -7.07
CA GLU A 27 9.58 -1.51 -7.50
C GLU A 27 10.65 -2.03 -8.45
N SER A 28 11.31 -3.14 -8.12
CA SER A 28 12.33 -3.78 -8.95
C SER A 28 11.78 -4.30 -10.30
N LEU A 29 10.57 -4.85 -10.31
CA LEU A 29 9.92 -5.29 -11.55
C LEU A 29 9.67 -4.12 -12.51
N LEU A 30 9.21 -2.98 -11.98
CA LEU A 30 8.98 -1.77 -12.77
C LEU A 30 10.29 -1.13 -13.25
N GLU A 31 11.32 -1.08 -12.41
CA GLU A 31 12.63 -0.54 -12.77
C GLU A 31 13.35 -1.36 -13.84
N ARG A 32 13.21 -2.69 -13.78
CA ARG A 32 13.79 -3.61 -14.77
C ARG A 32 12.95 -3.74 -16.03
N ALA A 33 11.89 -2.94 -16.18
CA ALA A 33 10.93 -2.98 -17.29
C ALA A 33 10.34 -4.38 -17.54
N LEU A 34 10.14 -5.16 -16.47
CA LEU A 34 9.59 -6.51 -16.53
C LEU A 34 8.05 -6.52 -16.54
N VAL A 35 7.42 -5.35 -16.36
CA VAL A 35 5.98 -5.16 -16.51
C VAL A 35 5.74 -4.47 -17.86
N PRO A 36 5.30 -5.19 -18.90
CA PRO A 36 5.12 -4.61 -20.22
C PRO A 36 4.17 -3.42 -20.19
N GLN A 37 4.49 -2.36 -20.92
CA GLN A 37 3.68 -1.15 -21.04
C GLN A 37 3.52 -0.31 -19.77
N TRP A 38 4.21 -0.64 -18.67
CA TRP A 38 4.16 0.13 -17.43
C TRP A 38 5.52 0.66 -17.01
N THR A 39 5.56 1.91 -16.54
CA THR A 39 6.76 2.53 -15.97
C THR A 39 6.45 3.23 -14.65
N LYS A 40 7.44 3.29 -13.76
CA LYS A 40 7.33 3.97 -12.47
C LYS A 40 7.60 5.47 -12.64
N VAL A 41 6.68 6.31 -12.17
CA VAL A 41 6.88 7.78 -12.05
C VAL A 41 7.70 8.12 -10.83
N GLY A 42 7.42 7.43 -9.72
CA GLY A 42 8.09 7.62 -8.45
C GLY A 42 7.42 6.81 -7.35
N THR A 43 7.96 6.97 -6.15
CA THR A 43 7.48 6.33 -4.92
C THR A 43 7.23 7.41 -3.88
N ILE A 44 6.03 7.46 -3.30
CA ILE A 44 5.71 8.30 -2.14
C ILE A 44 5.75 7.41 -0.90
N GLU A 45 6.67 7.75 -0.01
CA GLU A 45 6.82 7.12 1.28
C GLU A 45 7.31 8.15 2.30
N HIS A 46 7.35 7.77 3.57
CA HIS A 46 7.89 8.63 4.60
C HIS A 46 8.87 7.89 5.52
N ASP A 47 9.89 8.58 6.02
CA ASP A 47 10.81 7.99 6.99
C ASP A 47 10.08 7.48 8.23
N GLN A 48 10.64 6.43 8.83
CA GLN A 48 10.15 5.96 10.12
C GLN A 48 10.39 7.01 11.19
N VAL A 49 9.34 7.30 11.95
CA VAL A 49 9.39 8.25 13.05
C VAL A 49 9.31 7.47 14.36
N THR A 50 10.22 7.78 15.28
CA THR A 50 10.36 7.07 16.57
C THR A 50 9.30 7.46 17.59
N GLY A 51 8.82 8.70 17.58
CA GLY A 51 7.80 9.19 18.51
C GLY A 51 6.39 8.69 18.17
N LEU A 52 5.68 8.10 19.13
CA LEU A 52 4.32 7.56 18.95
C LEU A 52 3.32 8.61 18.44
N ILE A 53 3.33 9.81 19.04
CA ILE A 53 2.44 10.92 18.65
C ILE A 53 2.77 11.39 17.23
N GLN A 54 4.05 11.61 16.94
CA GLN A 54 4.49 12.05 15.61
C GLN A 54 4.15 11.00 14.54
N ARG A 55 4.30 9.71 14.85
CA ARG A 55 3.93 8.60 13.97
C ARG A 55 2.43 8.61 13.67
N ALA A 56 1.59 8.80 14.69
CA ALA A 56 0.15 8.89 14.51
C ALA A 56 -0.25 10.11 13.67
N LEU A 57 0.27 11.30 13.98
CA LEU A 57 0.02 12.51 13.20
C LEU A 57 0.47 12.35 11.74
N ARG A 58 1.65 11.74 11.52
CA ARG A 58 2.16 11.50 10.17
C ARG A 58 1.26 10.55 9.40
N ARG A 59 0.87 9.44 10.00
CA ARG A 59 -0.01 8.42 9.42
C ARG A 59 -1.40 8.96 9.08
N TRP A 60 -2.05 9.65 10.02
CA TRP A 60 -3.47 9.99 9.89
C TRP A 60 -3.72 11.38 9.29
N TYR A 61 -2.72 12.25 9.25
CA TYR A 61 -2.92 13.65 8.84
C TYR A 61 -1.94 14.11 7.77
N TYR A 62 -0.62 14.10 8.04
CA TYR A 62 0.35 14.70 7.12
C TYR A 62 0.52 13.89 5.84
N HIS A 63 0.66 12.57 5.95
CA HIS A 63 0.92 11.72 4.80
C HIS A 63 -0.30 11.61 3.86
N PRO A 64 -1.55 11.39 4.34
CA PRO A 64 -2.73 11.43 3.47
C PRO A 64 -2.88 12.77 2.73
N ARG A 65 -2.59 13.90 3.39
CA ARG A 65 -2.60 15.23 2.76
C ARG A 65 -1.55 15.36 1.65
N SER A 66 -0.35 14.86 1.88
CA SER A 66 0.70 14.85 0.86
C SER A 66 0.32 14.00 -0.34
N VAL A 67 -0.24 12.81 -0.11
CA VAL A 67 -0.70 11.91 -1.18
C VAL A 67 -1.83 12.56 -1.98
N ALA A 68 -2.82 13.16 -1.30
CA ALA A 68 -3.90 13.88 -1.96
C ALA A 68 -3.39 15.03 -2.85
N LYS A 69 -2.50 15.88 -2.32
CA LYS A 69 -1.91 16.99 -3.08
C LYS A 69 -1.15 16.52 -4.31
N ILE A 70 -0.37 15.43 -4.20
CA ILE A 70 0.38 14.89 -5.35
C ILE A 70 -0.58 14.24 -6.35
N SER A 71 -1.67 13.62 -5.88
CA SER A 71 -2.65 12.98 -6.76
C SER A 71 -3.40 13.95 -7.68
N GLU A 72 -3.48 15.24 -7.33
CA GLU A 72 -4.12 16.27 -8.14
C GLU A 72 -3.29 16.69 -9.35
N SER A 73 -1.96 16.59 -9.27
CA SER A 73 -1.02 17.05 -10.31
C SER A 73 -0.09 15.96 -10.82
N THR A 74 -0.36 14.70 -10.46
CA THR A 74 0.49 13.58 -10.86
C THR A 74 0.38 13.34 -12.36
N PRO A 75 1.51 13.07 -13.04
CA PRO A 75 1.48 12.56 -14.40
C PRO A 75 1.14 11.07 -14.44
N ALA A 76 0.88 10.39 -13.31
CA ALA A 76 0.57 8.97 -13.30
C ALA A 76 -0.83 8.67 -13.86
N ASP A 77 -0.93 7.55 -14.57
CA ASP A 77 -2.19 6.99 -15.06
C ASP A 77 -2.82 6.04 -14.01
N LEU A 78 -2.05 5.64 -12.98
CA LEU A 78 -2.48 4.80 -11.87
C LEU A 78 -1.74 5.17 -10.57
N ILE A 79 -2.45 5.22 -9.45
CA ILE A 79 -1.84 5.23 -8.11
C ILE A 79 -1.93 3.83 -7.52
N HIS A 80 -0.80 3.26 -7.11
CA HIS A 80 -0.74 1.93 -6.53
C HIS A 80 -0.27 1.99 -5.08
N ILE A 81 -1.20 1.79 -4.16
CA ILE A 81 -0.91 1.61 -2.75
C ILE A 81 -0.51 0.15 -2.53
N THR A 82 0.76 -0.06 -2.22
CA THR A 82 1.38 -1.41 -2.20
C THR A 82 1.11 -2.22 -0.92
N ASP A 83 0.29 -1.71 -0.02
CA ASP A 83 0.02 -2.28 1.30
C ASP A 83 -1.40 -1.92 1.79
N GLN A 84 -2.19 -2.92 2.15
CA GLN A 84 -3.56 -2.77 2.67
C GLN A 84 -3.63 -1.94 3.96
N GLU A 85 -2.59 -1.97 4.81
CA GLU A 85 -2.56 -1.14 6.02
C GLU A 85 -2.53 0.35 5.68
N GLN A 86 -2.13 0.70 4.45
CA GLN A 86 -2.07 2.06 3.94
C GLN A 86 -3.26 2.42 3.06
N ALA A 87 -4.33 1.60 3.03
CA ALA A 87 -5.55 1.89 2.25
C ALA A 87 -6.20 3.23 2.63
N HIS A 88 -5.98 3.73 3.85
CA HIS A 88 -6.43 5.06 4.28
C HIS A 88 -5.78 6.22 3.50
N LEU A 89 -4.76 5.95 2.68
CA LEU A 89 -4.11 6.94 1.80
C LEU A 89 -4.83 7.13 0.47
N VAL A 90 -5.88 6.36 0.16
CA VAL A 90 -6.71 6.59 -1.02
C VAL A 90 -7.31 8.01 -0.93
N PRO A 91 -6.99 8.92 -1.86
CA PRO A 91 -7.54 10.27 -1.84
C PRO A 91 -9.06 10.22 -2.05
N LYS A 92 -9.81 11.02 -1.28
CA LYS A 92 -11.29 11.06 -1.36
C LYS A 92 -11.79 11.50 -2.75
N SER A 93 -11.06 12.38 -3.40
CA SER A 93 -11.33 12.87 -4.75
C SER A 93 -10.05 12.72 -5.56
N CYS A 94 -9.99 11.71 -6.41
CA CYS A 94 -8.84 11.46 -7.28
C CYS A 94 -9.33 11.26 -8.71
N ALA A 95 -8.74 11.98 -9.66
CA ALA A 95 -9.03 11.81 -11.08
C ALA A 95 -8.36 10.54 -11.66
N VAL A 96 -7.31 10.06 -10.97
CA VAL A 96 -6.52 8.89 -11.35
C VAL A 96 -7.06 7.66 -10.61
N PRO A 97 -7.22 6.50 -11.29
CA PRO A 97 -7.62 5.27 -10.61
C PRO A 97 -6.60 4.87 -9.53
N VAL A 98 -7.10 4.34 -8.42
CA VAL A 98 -6.29 3.91 -7.28
C VAL A 98 -6.47 2.41 -7.06
N VAL A 99 -5.36 1.68 -6.98
CA VAL A 99 -5.30 0.26 -6.67
C VAL A 99 -4.63 0.07 -5.33
N VAL A 100 -5.18 -0.83 -4.51
CA VAL A 100 -4.59 -1.22 -3.23
C VAL A 100 -4.27 -2.71 -3.28
N THR A 101 -3.02 -3.08 -2.98
CA THR A 101 -2.65 -4.49 -2.81
C THR A 101 -3.06 -4.97 -1.43
N VAL A 102 -3.81 -6.07 -1.43
CA VAL A 102 -4.17 -6.82 -0.22
C VAL A 102 -3.23 -8.03 -0.13
N HIS A 103 -2.44 -8.09 0.93
CA HIS A 103 -1.51 -9.19 1.20
C HIS A 103 -2.17 -10.29 2.02
N ASP A 104 -3.01 -9.90 2.98
CA ASP A 104 -3.62 -10.81 3.95
C ASP A 104 -5.12 -10.54 4.05
N LEU A 105 -5.92 -11.58 3.75
CA LEU A 105 -7.35 -11.56 3.99
C LEU A 105 -7.63 -12.20 5.35
N PHE A 106 -8.18 -11.40 6.26
CA PHE A 106 -8.56 -11.87 7.59
C PHE A 106 -10.06 -12.15 7.63
N HIS A 107 -10.45 -13.35 8.07
CA HIS A 107 -11.84 -13.61 8.42
C HIS A 107 -12.16 -12.98 9.78
N ILE A 108 -12.98 -11.92 9.77
CA ILE A 108 -13.42 -11.22 10.98
C ILE A 108 -14.37 -12.12 11.82
N SER A 109 -15.02 -13.09 11.17
CA SER A 109 -15.88 -14.07 11.83
C SER A 109 -15.63 -15.46 11.22
N PRO A 110 -14.54 -16.14 11.63
CA PRO A 110 -14.26 -17.49 11.13
C PRO A 110 -15.37 -18.43 11.60
N ARG A 111 -15.76 -19.36 10.75
CA ARG A 111 -16.77 -20.35 11.10
C ARG A 111 -16.18 -21.28 12.17
N LYS A 112 -16.96 -21.54 13.20
CA LYS A 112 -16.61 -22.58 14.18
C LYS A 112 -17.13 -23.92 13.70
N ILE A 113 -16.25 -24.90 13.59
CA ILE A 113 -16.60 -26.30 13.34
C ILE A 113 -16.27 -27.13 14.57
N ILE A 114 -17.09 -28.15 14.84
CA ILE A 114 -16.88 -29.09 15.93
C ILE A 114 -16.23 -30.34 15.34
N GLY A 115 -15.01 -30.66 15.78
CA GLY A 115 -14.30 -31.88 15.44
C GLY A 115 -14.08 -32.71 16.71
N GLY A 116 -14.94 -33.71 16.93
CA GLY A 116 -14.97 -34.43 18.21
C GLY A 116 -15.34 -33.49 19.36
N ASP A 117 -14.51 -33.45 20.40
CA ASP A 117 -14.71 -32.60 21.58
C ASP A 117 -14.06 -31.20 21.44
N VAL A 118 -13.51 -30.86 20.27
CA VAL A 118 -12.78 -29.61 20.04
C VAL A 118 -13.54 -28.71 19.06
N THR A 119 -13.66 -27.43 19.42
CA THR A 119 -14.15 -26.39 18.50
C THR A 119 -12.97 -25.74 17.79
N VAL A 120 -12.94 -25.81 16.46
CA VAL A 120 -11.90 -25.23 15.61
C VAL A 120 -12.48 -24.06 14.82
N SER A 121 -11.78 -22.92 14.82
CA SER A 121 -12.09 -21.79 13.95
C SER A 121 -11.50 -22.06 12.57
N VAL A 122 -12.34 -22.14 11.55
CA VAL A 122 -11.96 -22.34 10.15
C VAL A 122 -12.47 -21.17 9.34
N GLY A 123 -11.54 -20.48 8.68
CA GLY A 123 -11.80 -19.28 7.91
C GLY A 123 -10.55 -18.46 7.71
#